data_AF-A0A3Q3BGD4-F1
#
_entry.id   AF-A0A3Q3BGD4-F1
#
_cell.length_a   1.000
_cell.length_b   1.000
_cell.length_c   1.000
_cell.angle_alpha   90.00
_cell.angle_beta   90.00
_cell.angle_gamma   90.00
#
_symmetry.space_group_name_H-M   'P 1'
#
loop_
_entity.id
_entity.type
_entity.pdbx_description
1 polymer ?
#
loop_
_entity_poly.entity_id
_entity_poly.type
_entity_poly.pdbx_seq_one_letter_code
_entity_poly.pdbx_strand_id
1 'polypeptide(L)'
;RGVADNLKQLFPAEIQSGLLEVVSPSAHFYPDFSRLRESFGDPKERVRWRTKQNLDYCFLMMYAQSKGTYYVQLEDDIVARPNFFSTMKNFALQQPSEEWMILEFSQLGFIGKMFKSLDLSLIVEFMLMFYKDKPIDWLLDHIMWVKVCNPEKDAKHCDRQKANLRIRFKPSLFQHVGTHSSLAGKIQKLKDKDFGKQTLHKGHANPLAEVTTSLKTYQHFTLEKAYGGEDFFWAFTPVAGDFIRIRFFTPVRIERYFFRSGNIEHPGDKLFNTSVEVLPFDNIQAEKEALTEGREKTPKYHRTDDGFIRIGKFQNGIAEGEVDPSFGPLEAMRLSVITDSPVWVILSEIFIKKAE
;
A
#
# COMPACT_ATOMS: atom_id res chain seq x y z
N ARG A 1 -8.62 18.76 10.39
CA ARG A 1 -9.05 17.64 11.27
C ARG A 1 -7.80 16.84 11.60
N GLY A 2 -7.52 16.57 12.88
CA GLY A 2 -6.26 15.94 13.28
C GLY A 2 -6.19 14.48 12.87
N VAL A 3 -4.98 13.93 12.71
CA VAL A 3 -4.75 12.50 12.40
C VAL A 3 -5.48 11.59 13.41
N ALA A 4 -5.45 11.95 14.70
CA ALA A 4 -6.13 11.20 15.75
C ALA A 4 -7.65 11.16 15.57
N ASP A 5 -8.28 12.25 15.13
CA ASP A 5 -9.73 12.30 14.93
C ASP A 5 -10.15 11.44 13.74
N ASN A 6 -9.37 11.46 12.66
CA ASN A 6 -9.61 10.61 11.50
C ASN A 6 -9.49 9.12 11.88
N LEU A 7 -8.48 8.75 12.67
CA LEU A 7 -8.32 7.37 13.15
C LEU A 7 -9.47 6.94 14.06
N LYS A 8 -9.96 7.81 14.94
CA LYS A 8 -11.15 7.55 15.78
C LYS A 8 -12.41 7.28 14.98
N GLN A 9 -12.57 7.95 13.83
CA GLN A 9 -13.72 7.74 12.96
C GLN A 9 -13.60 6.45 12.14
N LEU A 10 -12.39 6.11 11.69
CA LEU A 10 -12.15 4.94 10.85
C LEU A 10 -12.06 3.62 11.64
N PHE A 11 -11.51 3.66 12.86
CA PHE A 11 -11.19 2.48 13.69
C PHE A 11 -11.68 2.62 15.14
N PRO A 12 -12.98 2.88 15.36
CA PRO A 12 -13.49 3.14 16.70
C PRO A 12 -13.37 1.92 17.63
N ALA A 13 -13.56 0.70 17.10
CA ALA A 13 -13.51 -0.52 17.89
C ALA A 13 -12.07 -0.87 18.32
N GLU A 14 -11.11 -0.70 17.42
CA GLU A 14 -9.69 -0.96 17.67
C GLU A 14 -9.11 0.03 18.68
N ILE A 15 -9.54 1.30 18.63
CA ILE A 15 -9.16 2.31 19.62
C ILE A 15 -9.80 2.00 20.98
N GLN A 16 -11.08 1.66 21.01
CA GLN A 16 -11.78 1.38 22.26
C GLN A 16 -11.24 0.13 22.97
N SER A 17 -10.86 -0.90 22.20
CA SER A 17 -10.25 -2.14 22.72
C SER A 17 -8.80 -1.97 23.17
N GLY A 18 -8.15 -0.85 22.81
CA GLY A 18 -6.72 -0.65 23.04
C GLY A 18 -5.81 -1.39 22.06
N LEU A 19 -6.36 -1.98 20.98
CA LEU A 19 -5.56 -2.55 19.90
C LEU A 19 -4.79 -1.45 19.14
N LEU A 20 -5.42 -0.30 18.94
CA LEU A 20 -4.80 0.89 18.34
C LEU A 20 -4.70 2.01 19.35
N GLU A 21 -3.47 2.39 19.71
CA GLU A 21 -3.20 3.49 20.62
C GLU A 21 -2.49 4.62 19.87
N VAL A 22 -3.02 5.85 19.96
CA VAL A 22 -2.39 7.04 19.39
C VAL A 22 -1.79 7.85 20.54
N VAL A 23 -0.46 7.88 20.60
CA VAL A 23 0.28 8.60 21.64
C VAL A 23 1.03 9.78 21.06
N SER A 24 1.21 10.81 21.88
CA SER A 24 2.03 11.98 21.53
C SER A 24 2.81 12.42 22.76
N PRO A 25 4.13 12.59 22.67
CA PRO A 25 4.91 13.14 23.77
C PRO A 25 4.52 14.59 24.05
N SER A 26 4.63 15.00 25.31
CA SER A 26 4.57 16.42 25.68
C SER A 26 5.63 17.22 24.92
N ALA A 27 5.33 18.47 24.57
CA ALA A 27 6.32 19.36 23.95
C ALA A 27 7.60 19.50 24.80
N HIS A 28 7.49 19.35 26.12
CA HIS A 28 8.61 19.41 27.07
C HIS A 28 9.52 18.18 27.03
N PHE A 29 9.10 17.10 26.37
CA PHE A 29 9.96 15.94 26.14
C PHE A 29 11.14 16.29 25.22
N TYR A 30 10.92 17.24 24.30
CA TYR A 30 11.94 17.63 23.34
C TYR A 30 12.83 18.75 23.88
N PRO A 31 14.16 18.67 23.64
CA PRO A 31 15.07 19.76 23.97
C PRO A 31 14.91 20.92 22.98
N ASP A 32 15.51 22.06 23.32
CA ASP A 32 15.62 23.20 22.41
C ASP A 32 16.50 22.84 21.19
N PHE A 33 15.84 22.62 20.05
CA PHE A 33 16.51 22.28 18.79
C PHE A 33 17.23 23.46 18.11
N SER A 34 17.03 24.70 18.57
CA SER A 34 17.68 25.87 17.95
C SER A 34 19.21 25.84 18.04
N ARG A 35 19.74 25.10 19.03
CA ARG A 35 21.17 24.95 19.32
C ARG A 35 21.84 23.80 18.60
N LEU A 36 21.10 23.05 17.77
CA LEU A 36 21.66 21.96 16.98
C LEU A 36 22.67 22.49 15.97
N ARG A 37 23.81 21.81 15.88
CA ARG A 37 24.89 22.12 14.93
C ARG A 37 24.71 21.30 13.67
N GLU A 38 25.06 21.89 12.53
CA GLU A 38 25.15 21.15 11.28
C GLU A 38 26.22 20.06 11.37
N SER A 39 26.01 18.97 10.65
CA SER A 39 26.82 17.76 10.74
C SER A 39 26.67 16.94 9.47
N PHE A 40 27.72 16.23 9.05
CA PHE A 40 27.70 15.37 7.85
C PHE A 40 27.26 16.08 6.56
N GLY A 41 27.40 17.41 6.50
CA GLY A 41 26.93 18.22 5.38
C GLY A 41 25.41 18.40 5.31
N ASP A 42 24.66 17.93 6.31
CA ASP A 42 23.21 18.14 6.39
C ASP A 42 22.89 19.56 6.88
N PRO A 43 21.90 20.24 6.27
CA PRO A 43 21.41 21.55 6.74
C PRO A 43 20.73 21.41 8.10
N LYS A 44 20.63 22.51 8.86
CA LYS A 44 19.98 22.54 10.19
C LYS A 44 18.61 21.85 10.25
N GLU A 45 17.75 22.06 9.25
CA GLU A 45 16.42 21.44 9.21
C GLU A 45 16.50 19.91 9.16
N ARG A 46 17.46 19.37 8.40
CA ARG A 46 17.65 17.93 8.32
C ARG A 46 18.26 17.37 9.60
N VAL A 47 19.18 18.10 10.23
CA VAL A 47 19.70 17.74 11.56
C VAL A 47 18.57 17.73 12.59
N ARG A 48 17.75 18.77 12.63
CA ARG A 48 16.56 18.84 13.49
C ARG A 48 15.62 17.66 13.26
N TRP A 49 15.32 17.35 12.00
CA TRP A 49 14.46 16.22 11.64
C TRP A 49 15.00 14.89 12.17
N ARG A 50 16.26 14.54 11.90
CA ARG A 50 16.84 13.26 12.37
C ARG A 50 16.98 13.20 13.89
N THR A 51 17.27 14.34 14.55
CA THR A 51 17.35 14.42 16.01
C THR A 51 15.98 14.23 16.65
N LYS A 52 14.93 14.86 16.10
CA LYS A 52 13.56 14.65 16.55
C LYS A 52 13.14 13.19 16.35
N GLN A 53 13.44 12.61 15.19
CA GLN A 53 13.10 11.21 14.88
C GLN A 53 13.71 10.23 15.90
N ASN A 54 14.98 10.40 16.28
CA ASN A 54 15.61 9.59 17.32
C ASN A 54 14.84 9.65 18.64
N LEU A 55 14.42 10.86 19.06
CA LEU A 55 13.64 11.06 20.29
C LEU A 55 12.23 10.47 20.18
N ASP A 56 11.58 10.60 19.03
CA ASP A 56 10.26 10.00 18.77
C ASP A 56 10.30 8.48 18.93
N TYR A 57 11.33 7.83 18.37
CA TYR A 57 11.54 6.39 18.53
C TYR A 57 11.82 6.00 19.97
N CYS A 58 12.66 6.77 20.69
CA CYS A 58 12.90 6.53 22.11
C CYS A 58 11.61 6.61 22.92
N PHE A 59 10.79 7.63 22.68
CA PHE A 59 9.50 7.79 23.36
C PHE A 59 8.58 6.60 23.11
N LEU A 60 8.46 6.17 21.85
CA LEU A 60 7.60 5.05 21.47
C LEU A 60 8.08 3.73 22.10
N MET A 61 9.39 3.48 22.11
CA MET A 61 9.98 2.30 22.76
C MET A 61 9.75 2.31 24.27
N MET A 62 9.94 3.45 24.94
CA MET A 62 9.66 3.58 26.38
C MET A 62 8.18 3.32 26.68
N TYR A 63 7.28 3.85 25.85
CA TYR A 63 5.84 3.61 26.00
C TYR A 63 5.47 2.14 25.80
N ALA A 64 6.06 1.48 24.80
CA ALA A 64 5.72 0.12 24.41
C ALA A 64 6.40 -0.97 25.26
N GLN A 65 7.40 -0.63 26.07
CA GLN A 65 8.22 -1.61 26.81
C GLN A 65 7.41 -2.62 27.63
N SER A 66 6.33 -2.18 28.27
CA SER A 66 5.48 -3.03 29.12
C SER A 66 4.31 -3.67 28.37
N LYS A 67 4.15 -3.42 27.06
CA LYS A 67 2.94 -3.76 26.30
C LYS A 67 2.99 -5.14 25.63
N GLY A 68 4.15 -5.77 25.55
CA GLY A 68 4.28 -7.09 24.93
C GLY A 68 5.67 -7.68 25.05
N THR A 69 5.84 -8.92 24.57
CA THR A 69 7.13 -9.64 24.61
C THR A 69 8.15 -9.09 23.61
N TYR A 70 7.66 -8.64 22.45
CA TYR A 70 8.48 -8.11 21.36
C TYR A 70 7.98 -6.73 20.97
N TYR A 71 8.92 -5.87 20.60
CA TYR A 71 8.67 -4.56 19.98
C TYR A 71 9.10 -4.60 18.53
N VAL A 72 8.29 -4.04 17.63
CA VAL A 72 8.63 -3.91 16.20
C VAL A 72 8.50 -2.45 15.80
N GLN A 73 9.60 -1.85 15.34
CA GLN A 73 9.57 -0.51 14.75
C GLN A 73 9.09 -0.61 13.29
N LEU A 74 8.03 0.14 12.97
CA LEU A 74 7.59 0.40 11.60
C LEU A 74 7.65 1.90 11.32
N GLU A 75 7.72 2.25 10.04
CA GLU A 75 7.69 3.64 9.56
C GLU A 75 6.41 3.86 8.73
N ASP A 76 6.12 5.11 8.40
CA ASP A 76 5.09 5.50 7.45
C ASP A 76 5.47 5.12 6.01
N ASP A 77 4.51 5.21 5.09
CA ASP A 77 4.68 4.94 3.66
C ASP A 77 5.30 3.58 3.31
N ILE A 78 5.04 2.57 4.15
CA ILE A 78 5.49 1.20 3.91
C ILE A 78 4.39 0.33 3.32
N VAL A 79 4.84 -0.64 2.54
CA VAL A 79 4.04 -1.76 2.06
C VAL A 79 4.54 -3.04 2.72
N ALA A 80 3.59 -3.81 3.25
CA ALA A 80 3.86 -5.11 3.86
C ALA A 80 3.49 -6.25 2.92
N ARG A 81 4.23 -7.36 2.98
CA ARG A 81 3.82 -8.61 2.36
C ARG A 81 2.58 -9.20 3.04
N PRO A 82 1.71 -9.94 2.33
CA PRO A 82 0.66 -10.72 2.95
C PRO A 82 1.22 -11.61 4.07
N ASN A 83 0.45 -11.78 5.15
CA ASN A 83 0.82 -12.59 6.32
C ASN A 83 2.06 -12.12 7.09
N PHE A 84 2.54 -10.88 6.89
CA PHE A 84 3.74 -10.37 7.55
C PHE A 84 3.74 -10.62 9.07
N PHE A 85 2.61 -10.40 9.75
CA PHE A 85 2.49 -10.58 11.20
C PHE A 85 2.78 -12.02 11.64
N SER A 86 2.11 -13.01 11.03
CA SER A 86 2.30 -14.41 11.39
C SER A 86 3.70 -14.90 11.02
N THR A 87 4.24 -14.44 9.88
CA THR A 87 5.63 -14.72 9.49
C THR A 87 6.63 -14.18 10.51
N MET A 88 6.50 -12.91 10.92
CA MET A 88 7.39 -12.30 11.93
C MET A 88 7.33 -13.05 13.26
N LYS A 89 6.12 -13.36 13.75
CA LYS A 89 5.92 -14.08 15.01
C LYS A 89 6.57 -15.46 14.96
N ASN A 90 6.29 -16.24 13.92
CA ASN A 90 6.85 -17.59 13.79
C ASN A 90 8.37 -17.55 13.67
N PHE A 91 8.92 -16.59 12.91
CA PHE A 91 10.35 -16.43 12.80
C PHE A 91 10.99 -16.12 14.16
N ALA A 92 10.43 -15.19 14.93
CA ALA A 92 10.94 -14.85 16.26
C ALA A 92 10.94 -16.06 17.22
N LEU A 93 9.88 -16.86 17.21
CA LEU A 93 9.75 -18.07 18.05
C LEU A 93 10.68 -19.21 17.63
N GLN A 94 11.12 -19.22 16.36
CA GLN A 94 12.02 -20.25 15.82
C GLN A 94 13.51 -19.89 15.98
N GLN A 95 13.84 -18.73 16.55
CA GLN A 95 15.24 -18.35 16.69
C GLN A 95 15.96 -19.32 17.65
N PRO A 96 17.05 -19.95 17.20
CA PRO A 96 17.67 -21.07 17.92
C PRO A 96 18.46 -20.65 19.17
N SER A 97 18.75 -19.34 19.30
CA SER A 97 19.50 -18.77 20.42
C SER A 97 18.71 -17.63 21.04
N GLU A 98 18.78 -17.49 22.35
CA GLU A 98 18.26 -16.31 23.07
C GLU A 98 19.19 -15.09 22.96
N GLU A 99 20.35 -15.21 22.30
CA GLU A 99 21.39 -14.16 22.26
C GLU A 99 21.23 -13.13 21.13
N TRP A 100 20.23 -13.26 20.26
CA TRP A 100 19.98 -12.23 19.24
C TRP A 100 19.49 -10.93 19.88
N MET A 101 19.87 -9.81 19.26
CA MET A 101 19.47 -8.47 19.67
C MET A 101 18.42 -7.88 18.73
N ILE A 102 18.55 -8.12 17.42
CA ILE A 102 17.67 -7.53 16.40
C ILE A 102 17.26 -8.61 15.41
N LEU A 103 15.95 -8.75 15.16
CA LEU A 103 15.45 -9.46 13.98
C LEU A 103 15.05 -8.43 12.93
N GLU A 104 15.65 -8.53 11.73
CA GLU A 104 15.40 -7.60 10.63
C GLU A 104 14.43 -8.21 9.60
N PHE A 105 13.34 -7.51 9.33
CA PHE A 105 12.37 -7.85 8.26
C PHE A 105 12.41 -6.87 7.08
N SER A 106 13.29 -5.87 7.14
CA SER A 106 13.71 -5.05 6.00
C SER A 106 15.16 -4.58 6.22
N GLN A 107 15.91 -4.44 5.12
CA GLN A 107 17.26 -3.89 5.14
C GLN A 107 17.28 -2.35 5.19
N LEU A 108 16.15 -1.71 4.87
CA LEU A 108 16.06 -0.27 4.74
C LEU A 108 15.74 0.37 6.09
N GLY A 109 16.57 1.35 6.47
CA GLY A 109 16.33 2.23 7.61
C GLY A 109 15.96 1.48 8.89
N PHE A 110 15.03 2.06 9.65
CA PHE A 110 14.55 1.48 10.90
C PHE A 110 13.29 0.60 10.72
N ILE A 111 12.89 0.34 9.47
CA ILE A 111 11.67 -0.39 9.15
C ILE A 111 11.82 -1.87 9.53
N GLY A 112 10.79 -2.42 10.15
CA GLY A 112 10.68 -3.85 10.43
C GLY A 112 11.81 -4.38 11.30
N LYS A 113 12.31 -3.56 12.24
CA LYS A 113 13.30 -4.00 13.24
C LYS A 113 12.59 -4.45 14.50
N MET A 114 12.75 -5.72 14.83
CA MET A 114 12.16 -6.33 16.01
C MET A 114 13.21 -6.49 17.11
N PHE A 115 12.79 -6.20 18.34
CA PHE A 115 13.57 -6.30 19.55
C PHE A 115 12.78 -7.04 20.62
N LYS A 116 13.47 -7.64 21.58
CA LYS A 116 12.83 -8.08 22.83
C LYS A 116 12.50 -6.85 23.65
N SER A 117 11.28 -6.79 24.20
CA SER A 117 10.86 -5.63 24.99
C SER A 117 11.74 -5.42 26.23
N LEU A 118 12.27 -6.51 26.80
CA LEU A 118 13.19 -6.49 27.93
C LEU A 118 14.52 -5.77 27.62
N ASP A 119 14.94 -5.77 26.36
CA ASP A 119 16.20 -5.15 25.92
C ASP A 119 16.02 -3.67 25.49
N LEU A 120 14.79 -3.16 25.46
CA LEU A 120 14.52 -1.80 24.99
C LEU A 120 15.18 -0.72 25.85
N SER A 121 15.32 -0.93 27.17
CA SER A 121 15.97 0.06 28.05
C SER A 121 17.39 0.36 27.60
N LEU A 122 18.19 -0.69 27.34
CA LEU A 122 19.55 -0.56 26.83
C LEU A 122 19.59 0.22 25.51
N ILE A 123 18.67 -0.10 24.60
CA ILE A 123 18.62 0.51 23.26
C ILE A 123 18.24 2.00 23.38
N VAL A 124 17.21 2.30 24.15
CA VAL A 124 16.72 3.66 24.40
C VAL A 124 17.80 4.50 25.07
N GLU A 125 18.45 4.00 26.13
CA GLU A 125 19.50 4.72 26.83
C GLU A 125 20.65 5.09 25.90
N PHE A 126 21.10 4.13 25.07
CA PHE A 126 22.14 4.42 24.08
C PHE A 126 21.70 5.46 23.05
N MET A 127 20.48 5.34 22.52
CA MET A 127 19.94 6.30 21.57
C MET A 127 19.82 7.70 22.18
N LEU A 128 19.37 7.80 23.44
CA LEU A 128 19.26 9.06 24.18
C LEU A 128 20.61 9.69 24.51
N MET A 129 21.69 8.91 24.65
CA MET A 129 23.04 9.48 24.81
C MET A 129 23.51 10.21 23.54
N PHE A 130 23.14 9.72 22.35
CA PHE A 130 23.69 10.16 21.07
C PHE A 130 22.65 10.68 20.07
N TYR A 131 21.45 11.02 20.53
CA TYR A 131 20.28 11.38 19.70
C TYR A 131 20.54 12.58 18.77
N LYS A 132 21.45 13.48 19.12
CA LYS A 132 21.85 14.63 18.30
C LYS A 132 22.97 14.30 17.31
N ASP A 133 23.79 13.31 17.63
CA ASP A 133 25.07 13.10 16.98
C ASP A 133 24.96 12.29 15.69
N LYS A 134 24.05 11.31 15.62
CA LYS A 134 23.90 10.43 14.44
C LYS A 134 22.43 10.06 14.18
N PRO A 135 22.06 9.71 12.93
CA PRO A 135 20.74 9.14 12.64
C PRO A 135 20.59 7.75 13.27
N ILE A 136 19.34 7.31 13.44
CA ILE A 136 19.01 6.11 14.21
C ILE A 136 19.69 4.83 13.71
N ASP A 137 19.78 4.63 12.39
CA ASP A 137 20.36 3.43 11.79
C ASP A 137 21.84 3.27 12.16
N TRP A 138 22.54 4.40 12.26
CA TRP A 138 23.94 4.44 12.64
C TRP A 138 24.10 4.21 14.14
N LEU A 139 23.19 4.74 14.95
CA LEU A 139 23.19 4.47 16.40
C LEU A 139 22.98 2.99 16.68
N LEU A 140 22.06 2.32 15.99
CA LEU A 140 21.88 0.86 16.09
C LEU A 140 23.14 0.09 15.69
N ASP A 141 23.77 0.47 14.59
CA ASP A 141 25.03 -0.15 14.17
C ASP A 141 26.15 0.04 15.20
N HIS A 142 26.21 1.23 15.83
CA HIS A 142 27.15 1.53 16.89
C HIS A 142 26.89 0.75 18.17
N ILE A 143 25.63 0.51 18.56
CA ILE A 143 25.31 -0.38 19.70
C ILE A 143 25.92 -1.75 19.45
N MET A 144 25.69 -2.33 18.27
CA MET A 144 26.25 -3.65 17.95
C MET A 144 27.78 -3.61 17.91
N TRP A 145 28.37 -2.54 17.35
CA TRP A 145 29.83 -2.39 17.33
C TRP A 145 30.41 -2.43 18.74
N VAL A 146 29.84 -1.66 19.68
CA VAL A 146 30.29 -1.61 21.07
C VAL A 146 30.12 -2.95 21.77
N LYS A 147 29.04 -3.70 21.48
CA LYS A 147 28.77 -4.97 22.17
C LYS A 147 29.65 -6.13 21.70
N VAL A 148 30.00 -6.20 20.41
CA VAL A 148 30.59 -7.44 19.85
C VAL A 148 31.81 -7.27 18.95
N CYS A 149 32.17 -6.05 18.57
CA CYS A 149 33.35 -5.84 17.73
C CYS A 149 34.61 -5.68 18.59
N ASN A 150 35.64 -6.46 18.26
CA ASN A 150 36.96 -6.35 18.86
C ASN A 150 37.79 -5.31 18.06
N PRO A 151 38.25 -4.21 18.68
CA PRO A 151 39.04 -3.18 17.99
C PRO A 151 40.37 -3.67 17.41
N GLU A 152 40.91 -4.78 17.92
CA GLU A 152 42.16 -5.39 17.45
C GLU A 152 41.97 -6.32 16.23
N LYS A 153 40.72 -6.55 15.81
CA LYS A 153 40.38 -7.41 14.67
C LYS A 153 39.87 -6.62 13.48
N ASP A 154 39.85 -7.28 12.33
CA ASP A 154 39.42 -6.67 11.09
C ASP A 154 37.90 -6.43 11.00
N ALA A 155 37.51 -5.63 10.01
CA ALA A 155 36.11 -5.31 9.77
C ALA A 155 35.26 -6.56 9.48
N LYS A 156 35.81 -7.56 8.77
CA LYS A 156 35.11 -8.81 8.47
C LYS A 156 34.75 -9.60 9.73
N HIS A 157 35.64 -9.63 10.71
CA HIS A 157 35.35 -10.21 12.01
C HIS A 157 34.18 -9.48 12.67
N CYS A 158 34.23 -8.13 12.73
CA CYS A 158 33.17 -7.32 13.31
C CYS A 158 31.81 -7.56 12.61
N ASP A 159 31.79 -7.57 11.28
CA ASP A 159 30.57 -7.82 10.49
C ASP A 159 29.96 -9.19 10.79
N ARG A 160 30.80 -10.23 10.93
CA ARG A 160 30.35 -11.57 11.30
C ARG A 160 29.75 -11.61 12.71
N GLN A 161 30.39 -10.93 13.68
CA GLN A 161 29.85 -10.86 15.03
C GLN A 161 28.52 -10.10 15.07
N LYS A 162 28.42 -8.97 14.37
CA LYS A 162 27.16 -8.22 14.24
C LYS A 162 26.07 -9.08 13.59
N ALA A 163 26.39 -9.88 12.58
CA ALA A 163 25.43 -10.75 11.90
C ALA A 163 24.86 -11.85 12.81
N ASN A 164 25.58 -12.28 13.86
CA ASN A 164 25.07 -13.23 14.83
C ASN A 164 24.03 -12.59 15.79
N LEU A 165 24.19 -11.30 16.11
CA LEU A 165 23.22 -10.56 16.94
C LEU A 165 22.06 -9.99 16.13
N ARG A 166 22.30 -9.72 14.83
CA ARG A 166 21.34 -9.13 13.90
C ARG A 166 20.96 -10.14 12.84
N ILE A 167 19.90 -10.90 13.13
CA ILE A 167 19.44 -11.98 12.27
C ILE A 167 18.42 -11.41 11.29
N ARG A 168 18.69 -11.62 10.00
CA ARG A 168 17.83 -11.11 8.92
C ARG A 168 16.89 -12.18 8.42
N PHE A 169 15.60 -11.86 8.37
CA PHE A 169 14.61 -12.64 7.65
C PHE A 169 14.70 -12.36 6.15
N LYS A 170 14.62 -13.44 5.35
CA LYS A 170 14.56 -13.34 3.89
C LYS A 170 13.41 -14.20 3.37
N PRO A 171 12.61 -13.70 2.41
CA PRO A 171 12.69 -12.37 1.79
C PRO A 171 12.19 -11.24 2.70
N SER A 172 12.57 -9.98 2.44
CA SER A 172 12.11 -8.84 3.24
C SER A 172 10.57 -8.74 3.21
N LEU A 173 9.98 -8.37 4.33
CA LEU A 173 8.53 -8.26 4.51
C LEU A 173 8.00 -6.84 4.31
N PHE A 174 8.87 -5.84 4.31
CA PHE A 174 8.49 -4.44 4.16
C PHE A 174 9.31 -3.71 3.08
N GLN A 175 8.67 -2.77 2.39
CA GLN A 175 9.28 -1.87 1.42
C GLN A 175 8.72 -0.46 1.61
N HIS A 176 9.58 0.55 1.61
CA HIS A 176 9.17 1.95 1.59
C HIS A 176 8.70 2.35 0.18
N VAL A 177 7.52 2.95 0.05
CA VAL A 177 6.87 3.30 -1.23
C VAL A 177 6.73 4.81 -1.42
N GLY A 178 6.90 5.62 -0.38
CA GLY A 178 6.88 7.08 -0.49
C GLY A 178 7.94 7.58 -1.49
N THR A 179 7.51 8.02 -2.68
CA THR A 179 8.38 8.59 -3.73
C THR A 179 8.77 10.03 -3.40
N HIS A 180 7.96 10.74 -2.61
CA HIS A 180 8.23 12.08 -2.12
C HIS A 180 8.47 12.02 -0.60
N SER A 181 9.73 12.20 -0.20
CA SER A 181 10.04 12.45 1.21
C SER A 181 9.37 13.75 1.65
N SER A 182 9.00 13.84 2.93
CA SER A 182 8.62 15.11 3.59
C SER A 182 9.73 16.17 3.56
N LEU A 183 10.95 15.80 3.14
CA LEU A 183 12.03 16.71 2.79
C LEU A 183 11.92 17.16 1.33
N ALA A 184 11.77 18.47 1.11
CA ALA A 184 11.67 19.09 -0.21
C ALA A 184 12.77 18.60 -1.17
N GLY A 185 12.36 18.05 -2.31
CA GLY A 185 13.25 17.65 -3.40
C GLY A 185 13.86 16.25 -3.30
N LYS A 186 13.62 15.48 -2.22
CA LYS A 186 14.21 14.14 -2.08
C LYS A 186 13.25 13.05 -2.60
N ILE A 187 13.52 12.60 -3.83
CA ILE A 187 12.91 11.40 -4.39
C ILE A 187 13.56 10.16 -3.75
N GLN A 188 12.80 9.38 -2.99
CA GLN A 188 13.34 8.17 -2.37
C GLN A 188 13.33 6.99 -3.36
N LYS A 189 14.49 6.67 -3.92
CA LYS A 189 14.67 5.59 -4.91
C LYS A 189 15.16 4.27 -4.32
N LEU A 190 15.31 4.19 -2.99
CA LEU A 190 15.84 3.00 -2.32
C LEU A 190 14.81 1.88 -2.30
N LYS A 191 15.06 0.83 -3.08
CA LYS A 191 14.32 -0.44 -3.03
C LYS A 191 15.13 -1.48 -2.25
N ASP A 192 14.45 -2.22 -1.37
CA ASP A 192 15.04 -3.35 -0.65
C ASP A 192 15.22 -4.49 -1.65
N LYS A 193 16.48 -4.89 -1.84
CA LYS A 193 16.85 -5.90 -2.85
C LYS A 193 16.20 -7.26 -2.58
N ASP A 194 15.94 -7.57 -1.31
CA ASP A 194 15.40 -8.86 -0.88
C ASP A 194 13.86 -8.84 -0.77
N PHE A 195 13.20 -7.69 -1.02
CA PHE A 195 11.73 -7.59 -1.05
C PHE A 195 11.11 -8.17 -2.33
N GLY A 196 11.90 -8.36 -3.40
CA GLY A 196 11.46 -8.92 -4.68
C GLY A 196 10.60 -7.97 -5.53
N LYS A 197 10.33 -8.35 -6.79
CA LYS A 197 9.36 -7.65 -7.64
C LYS A 197 7.96 -8.01 -7.16
N GLN A 198 7.21 -7.03 -6.67
CA GLN A 198 5.80 -7.20 -6.39
C GLN A 198 5.03 -7.36 -7.70
N THR A 199 4.05 -8.24 -7.73
CA THR A 199 3.13 -8.32 -8.86
C THR A 199 2.27 -7.06 -8.87
N LEU A 200 2.42 -6.23 -9.90
CA LEU A 200 1.73 -4.94 -10.02
C LEU A 200 0.31 -5.09 -10.60
N HIS A 201 -0.01 -6.29 -11.06
CA HIS A 201 -1.29 -6.66 -11.65
C HIS A 201 -1.71 -8.06 -11.22
N LYS A 202 -2.95 -8.43 -11.50
CA LYS A 202 -3.43 -9.80 -11.35
C LYS A 202 -4.19 -10.22 -12.60
N GLY A 203 -3.61 -11.17 -13.32
CA GLY A 203 -4.15 -11.72 -14.54
C GLY A 203 -5.24 -12.77 -14.29
N HIS A 204 -6.20 -12.84 -15.22
CA HIS A 204 -7.31 -13.78 -15.21
C HIS A 204 -7.61 -14.25 -16.64
N ALA A 205 -8.22 -15.44 -16.77
CA ALA A 205 -8.70 -15.93 -18.05
C ALA A 205 -10.05 -15.28 -18.40
N ASN A 206 -10.01 -14.05 -18.91
CA ASN A 206 -11.21 -13.30 -19.30
C ASN A 206 -11.83 -13.84 -20.62
N PRO A 207 -13.12 -13.60 -20.88
CA PRO A 207 -13.75 -13.92 -22.17
C PRO A 207 -13.02 -13.28 -23.35
N LEU A 208 -13.01 -13.91 -24.53
CA LEU A 208 -12.39 -13.30 -25.69
C LEU A 208 -13.14 -12.02 -26.12
N ALA A 209 -12.41 -10.92 -26.21
CA ALA A 209 -12.96 -9.61 -26.50
C ALA A 209 -11.95 -8.73 -27.23
N GLU A 210 -12.48 -7.78 -27.99
CA GLU A 210 -11.77 -6.60 -28.43
C GLU A 210 -11.85 -5.53 -27.32
N VAL A 211 -10.69 -5.02 -26.90
CA VAL A 211 -10.62 -3.96 -25.90
C VAL A 211 -10.23 -2.65 -26.55
N THR A 212 -10.93 -1.58 -26.20
CA THR A 212 -10.73 -0.23 -26.76
C THR A 212 -10.83 0.81 -25.66
N THR A 213 -10.09 1.90 -25.78
CA THR A 213 -10.12 2.99 -24.79
C THR A 213 -9.90 4.33 -25.47
N SER A 214 -10.52 5.38 -24.94
CA SER A 214 -10.21 6.78 -25.32
C SER A 214 -8.99 7.33 -24.56
N LEU A 215 -8.63 6.69 -23.45
CA LEU A 215 -7.53 7.12 -22.59
C LEU A 215 -6.19 6.97 -23.30
N LYS A 216 -5.33 7.99 -23.19
CA LYS A 216 -3.98 7.95 -23.73
C LYS A 216 -3.10 7.03 -22.89
N THR A 217 -2.68 5.91 -23.47
CA THR A 217 -1.78 4.95 -22.83
C THR A 217 -0.41 5.56 -22.51
N TYR A 218 0.11 5.24 -21.32
CA TYR A 218 1.46 5.59 -20.90
C TYR A 218 2.43 4.44 -21.22
N GLN A 219 3.45 4.74 -22.02
CA GLN A 219 4.50 3.80 -22.41
C GLN A 219 3.95 2.48 -22.99
N HIS A 220 4.30 1.34 -22.39
CA HIS A 220 4.03 -0.01 -22.87
C HIS A 220 2.93 -0.73 -22.07
N PHE A 221 2.26 -0.02 -21.15
CA PHE A 221 1.24 -0.53 -20.22
C PHE A 221 -0.16 -0.45 -20.87
N THR A 222 -0.41 -1.30 -21.87
CA THR A 222 -1.60 -1.22 -22.72
C THR A 222 -2.81 -1.95 -22.13
N LEU A 223 -4.02 -1.62 -22.62
CA LEU A 223 -5.26 -2.22 -22.14
C LEU A 223 -5.35 -3.70 -22.52
N GLU A 224 -4.81 -4.08 -23.67
CA GLU A 224 -4.76 -5.46 -24.16
C GLU A 224 -3.97 -6.35 -23.19
N LYS A 225 -2.82 -5.86 -22.71
CA LYS A 225 -2.01 -6.58 -21.71
C LYS A 225 -2.73 -6.72 -20.38
N ALA A 226 -3.45 -5.68 -19.94
CA ALA A 226 -4.25 -5.72 -18.73
C ALA A 226 -5.38 -6.75 -18.82
N TYR A 227 -6.08 -6.76 -19.96
CA TYR A 227 -7.18 -7.69 -20.20
C TYR A 227 -6.72 -9.14 -20.34
N GLY A 228 -5.58 -9.36 -21.02
CA GLY A 228 -4.94 -10.65 -21.18
C GLY A 228 -4.21 -11.15 -19.93
N GLY A 229 -4.05 -10.31 -18.90
CA GLY A 229 -3.36 -10.66 -17.65
C GLY A 229 -1.84 -10.69 -17.74
N GLU A 230 -1.26 -10.13 -18.82
CA GLU A 230 0.19 -10.06 -19.03
C GLU A 230 0.84 -8.94 -18.22
N ASP A 231 0.15 -7.81 -18.07
CA ASP A 231 0.61 -6.61 -17.34
C ASP A 231 -0.60 -5.82 -16.80
N PHE A 232 -0.43 -4.57 -16.36
CA PHE A 232 -1.50 -3.62 -16.08
C PHE A 232 -1.66 -2.56 -17.17
N PHE A 233 -2.80 -1.86 -17.16
CA PHE A 233 -3.04 -0.70 -18.00
C PHE A 233 -2.67 0.55 -17.22
N TRP A 234 -1.89 1.46 -17.82
CA TRP A 234 -1.55 2.75 -17.23
C TRP A 234 -1.80 3.84 -18.26
N ALA A 235 -2.59 4.85 -17.89
CA ALA A 235 -2.91 5.96 -18.77
C ALA A 235 -2.82 7.30 -18.04
N PHE A 236 -2.69 8.35 -18.85
CA PHE A 236 -2.76 9.73 -18.38
C PHE A 236 -4.13 10.06 -17.78
N THR A 237 -4.22 11.24 -17.14
CA THR A 237 -5.40 11.74 -16.45
C THR A 237 -6.69 11.62 -17.28
N PRO A 238 -7.68 10.84 -16.82
CA PRO A 238 -9.01 10.77 -17.44
C PRO A 238 -9.79 12.09 -17.39
N VAL A 239 -10.54 12.38 -18.46
CA VAL A 239 -11.54 13.47 -18.51
C VAL A 239 -12.96 12.91 -18.62
N ALA A 240 -13.97 13.73 -18.30
CA ALA A 240 -15.36 13.34 -18.41
C ALA A 240 -15.70 12.86 -19.83
N GLY A 241 -16.35 11.71 -19.93
CA GLY A 241 -16.67 11.05 -21.20
C GLY A 241 -15.62 10.03 -21.68
N ASP A 242 -14.44 9.97 -21.04
CA ASP A 242 -13.49 8.90 -21.34
C ASP A 242 -14.07 7.53 -21.02
N PHE A 243 -13.62 6.52 -21.77
CA PHE A 243 -14.13 5.16 -21.62
C PHE A 243 -13.05 4.09 -21.81
N ILE A 244 -13.29 2.95 -21.17
CA ILE A 244 -12.67 1.65 -21.46
C ILE A 244 -13.80 0.71 -21.87
N ARG A 245 -13.73 0.13 -23.07
CA ARG A 245 -14.79 -0.71 -23.63
C ARG A 245 -14.23 -2.10 -23.96
N ILE A 246 -14.97 -3.11 -23.56
CA ILE A 246 -14.68 -4.53 -23.74
C ILE A 246 -15.82 -5.09 -24.57
N ARG A 247 -15.60 -5.31 -25.86
CA ARG A 247 -16.60 -5.85 -26.78
C ARG A 247 -16.30 -7.33 -27.02
N PHE A 248 -17.21 -8.21 -26.61
CA PHE A 248 -17.00 -9.64 -26.73
C PHE A 248 -17.11 -10.07 -28.20
N PHE A 249 -16.28 -11.02 -28.63
CA PHE A 249 -16.37 -11.54 -30.01
C PHE A 249 -17.65 -12.34 -30.25
N THR A 250 -18.19 -12.96 -29.21
CA THR A 250 -19.51 -13.59 -29.19
C THR A 250 -20.27 -13.14 -27.95
N PRO A 251 -21.60 -13.03 -27.97
CA PRO A 251 -22.37 -12.65 -26.79
C PRO A 251 -22.12 -13.59 -25.61
N VAL A 252 -21.86 -13.04 -24.41
CA VAL A 252 -21.46 -13.81 -23.23
C VAL A 252 -22.42 -13.57 -22.07
N ARG A 253 -22.92 -14.63 -21.45
CA ARG A 253 -23.59 -14.53 -20.15
C ARG A 253 -22.53 -14.33 -19.06
N ILE A 254 -22.60 -13.22 -18.35
CA ILE A 254 -21.65 -12.87 -17.28
C ILE A 254 -22.36 -13.08 -15.95
N GLU A 255 -21.67 -13.70 -15.00
CA GLU A 255 -22.15 -13.89 -13.63
C GLU A 255 -21.66 -12.75 -12.74
N ARG A 256 -20.36 -12.42 -12.84
CA ARG A 256 -19.69 -11.48 -11.94
C ARG A 256 -18.59 -10.71 -12.64
N TYR A 257 -18.36 -9.48 -12.20
CA TYR A 257 -17.20 -8.69 -12.59
C TYR A 257 -16.43 -8.20 -11.36
N PHE A 258 -15.13 -7.97 -11.55
CA PHE A 258 -14.26 -7.32 -10.59
C PHE A 258 -13.20 -6.52 -11.34
N PHE A 259 -13.08 -5.23 -11.01
CA PHE A 259 -12.08 -4.32 -11.54
C PHE A 259 -11.34 -3.65 -10.38
N ARG A 260 -10.00 -3.63 -10.45
CA ARG A 260 -9.15 -2.93 -9.49
C ARG A 260 -8.30 -1.90 -10.20
N SER A 261 -8.31 -0.70 -9.64
CA SER A 261 -7.54 0.44 -10.08
C SER A 261 -6.49 0.85 -9.04
N GLY A 262 -5.36 1.39 -9.52
CA GLY A 262 -4.15 1.58 -8.74
C GLY A 262 -3.35 0.29 -8.57
N ASN A 263 -2.09 0.42 -8.18
CA ASN A 263 -1.26 -0.70 -7.77
C ASN A 263 -0.40 -0.30 -6.56
N ILE A 264 0.50 -1.20 -6.16
CA ILE A 264 1.27 -1.01 -4.94
C ILE A 264 2.38 0.03 -5.05
N GLU A 265 2.87 0.30 -6.26
CA GLU A 265 3.86 1.35 -6.51
C GLU A 265 3.20 2.72 -6.72
N HIS A 266 1.96 2.72 -7.22
CA HIS A 266 1.15 3.89 -7.53
C HIS A 266 -0.26 3.75 -6.93
N PRO A 267 -0.42 3.81 -5.59
CA PRO A 267 -1.70 3.60 -4.93
C PRO A 267 -2.71 4.74 -5.15
N GLY A 268 -2.23 5.90 -5.62
CA GLY A 268 -3.04 7.07 -5.96
C GLY A 268 -3.62 7.06 -7.37
N ASP A 269 -3.02 6.33 -8.31
CA ASP A 269 -3.41 6.32 -9.73
C ASP A 269 -4.67 5.48 -9.94
N LYS A 270 -5.82 6.02 -9.54
CA LYS A 270 -7.10 5.32 -9.44
C LYS A 270 -8.18 5.93 -10.31
N LEU A 271 -9.12 5.09 -10.75
CA LEU A 271 -10.40 5.50 -11.28
C LEU A 271 -11.28 6.06 -10.16
N PHE A 272 -11.71 7.31 -10.36
CA PHE A 272 -12.69 8.00 -9.52
C PHE A 272 -13.92 8.32 -10.38
N ASN A 273 -15.10 8.32 -9.77
CA ASN A 273 -16.36 8.66 -10.45
C ASN A 273 -16.54 7.95 -11.80
N THR A 274 -16.22 6.66 -11.85
CA THR A 274 -16.33 5.83 -13.05
C THR A 274 -17.44 4.81 -12.86
N SER A 275 -18.39 4.70 -13.79
CA SER A 275 -19.45 3.68 -13.79
C SER A 275 -18.96 2.39 -14.44
N VAL A 276 -19.60 1.27 -14.07
CA VAL A 276 -19.56 0.00 -14.81
C VAL A 276 -20.87 -0.16 -15.53
N GLU A 277 -20.81 -0.36 -16.83
CA GLU A 277 -21.96 -0.40 -17.73
C GLU A 277 -21.91 -1.66 -18.60
N VAL A 278 -23.08 -2.18 -18.99
CA VAL A 278 -23.21 -3.37 -19.84
C VAL A 278 -24.15 -3.12 -21.00
N LEU A 279 -23.90 -3.78 -22.13
CA LEU A 279 -24.75 -3.76 -23.31
C LEU A 279 -25.29 -5.18 -23.56
N PRO A 280 -26.59 -5.43 -23.30
CA PRO A 280 -27.25 -6.68 -23.68
C PRO A 280 -27.23 -6.90 -25.20
N PHE A 281 -27.03 -8.14 -25.64
CA PHE A 281 -27.10 -8.51 -27.06
C PHE A 281 -28.54 -8.48 -27.58
N ASP A 282 -29.47 -9.04 -26.80
CA ASP A 282 -30.89 -9.02 -27.12
C ASP A 282 -31.58 -7.91 -26.32
N ASN A 283 -32.23 -6.96 -26.99
CA ASN A 283 -32.88 -5.82 -26.35
C ASN A 283 -34.24 -6.19 -25.69
N ILE A 284 -34.43 -7.47 -25.34
CA ILE A 284 -35.67 -8.06 -24.80
C ILE A 284 -36.13 -7.33 -23.52
N GLN A 285 -35.19 -6.80 -22.73
CA GLN A 285 -35.52 -6.03 -21.53
C GLN A 285 -36.12 -4.65 -21.89
N ALA A 286 -35.65 -3.98 -22.94
CA ALA A 286 -36.21 -2.72 -23.40
C ALA A 286 -37.62 -2.92 -23.97
N GLU A 287 -37.83 -4.01 -24.72
CA GLU A 287 -39.16 -4.38 -25.23
C GLU A 287 -40.13 -4.74 -24.09
N LYS A 288 -39.69 -5.50 -23.08
CA LYS A 288 -40.52 -5.82 -21.92
C LYS A 288 -40.86 -4.58 -21.08
N GLU A 289 -39.93 -3.69 -20.86
CA GLU A 289 -40.18 -2.44 -20.11
C GLU A 289 -41.11 -1.49 -20.88
N ALA A 290 -40.94 -1.37 -22.21
CA ALA A 290 -41.85 -0.63 -23.08
C ALA A 290 -43.28 -1.22 -23.09
N LEU A 291 -43.42 -2.55 -23.04
CA LEU A 291 -44.71 -3.24 -22.92
C LEU A 291 -45.37 -3.08 -21.53
N THR A 292 -44.63 -2.60 -20.52
CA THR A 292 -45.14 -2.42 -19.15
C THR A 292 -45.41 -0.95 -18.79
N GLU A 293 -45.33 -0.02 -19.74
CA GLU A 293 -45.50 1.45 -19.57
C GLU A 293 -46.84 1.89 -18.93
N GLY A 294 -47.77 0.97 -18.65
CA GLY A 294 -49.01 1.24 -17.91
C GLY A 294 -48.92 1.17 -16.37
N ARG A 295 -47.76 0.88 -15.76
CA ARG A 295 -47.60 0.86 -14.29
C ARG A 295 -46.36 1.62 -13.85
N GLU A 296 -46.55 2.63 -13.01
CA GLU A 296 -45.55 3.44 -12.30
C GLU A 296 -44.48 2.57 -11.61
N LYS A 297 -43.44 2.16 -12.32
CA LYS A 297 -42.24 1.56 -11.74
C LYS A 297 -41.04 2.37 -12.20
N THR A 298 -40.39 3.03 -11.25
CA THR A 298 -39.06 3.58 -11.45
C THR A 298 -38.14 2.47 -11.96
N PRO A 299 -37.45 2.64 -13.11
CA PRO A 299 -36.60 1.60 -13.67
C PRO A 299 -35.48 1.25 -12.68
N LYS A 300 -35.25 -0.07 -12.47
CA LYS A 300 -34.25 -0.60 -11.52
C LYS A 300 -32.83 -0.15 -11.87
N TYR A 301 -32.55 0.05 -13.16
CA TYR A 301 -31.25 0.44 -13.67
C TYR A 301 -31.37 1.65 -14.58
N HIS A 302 -30.33 2.48 -14.59
CA HIS A 302 -30.24 3.64 -15.47
C HIS A 302 -29.70 3.22 -16.84
N ARG A 303 -30.50 3.40 -17.88
CA ARG A 303 -30.07 3.28 -19.28
C ARG A 303 -29.46 4.58 -19.78
N THR A 304 -28.40 4.45 -20.54
CA THR A 304 -27.74 5.54 -21.26
C THR A 304 -28.32 5.64 -22.67
N ASP A 305 -28.16 6.80 -23.31
CA ASP A 305 -28.75 7.09 -24.62
C ASP A 305 -28.23 6.15 -25.73
N ASP A 306 -27.04 5.58 -25.55
CA ASP A 306 -26.43 4.62 -26.47
C ASP A 306 -26.70 3.15 -26.09
N GLY A 307 -27.68 2.91 -25.22
CA GLY A 307 -28.22 1.58 -24.92
C GLY A 307 -27.52 0.83 -23.79
N PHE A 308 -26.40 1.33 -23.26
CA PHE A 308 -25.74 0.71 -22.11
C PHE A 308 -26.56 0.89 -20.83
N ILE A 309 -26.45 -0.08 -19.93
CA ILE A 309 -27.11 -0.13 -18.63
C ILE A 309 -26.05 0.01 -17.53
N ARG A 310 -26.20 0.99 -16.63
CA ARG A 310 -25.30 1.16 -15.47
C ARG A 310 -25.60 0.12 -14.39
N ILE A 311 -24.61 -0.71 -14.06
CA ILE A 311 -24.73 -1.81 -13.08
C ILE A 311 -23.81 -1.67 -11.88
N GLY A 312 -22.90 -0.68 -11.88
CA GLY A 312 -21.98 -0.47 -10.78
C GLY A 312 -21.20 0.84 -10.89
N LYS A 313 -20.34 1.08 -9.91
CA LYS A 313 -19.43 2.23 -9.87
C LYS A 313 -18.17 1.90 -9.08
N PHE A 314 -17.07 2.56 -9.41
CA PHE A 314 -15.85 2.48 -8.62
C PHE A 314 -16.03 3.16 -7.26
N GLN A 315 -15.59 2.47 -6.22
CA GLN A 315 -15.46 2.97 -4.86
C GLN A 315 -14.05 2.65 -4.36
N ASN A 316 -13.30 3.68 -3.98
CA ASN A 316 -11.91 3.55 -3.51
C ASN A 316 -10.97 2.75 -4.44
N GLY A 317 -11.20 2.84 -5.76
CA GLY A 317 -10.42 2.14 -6.78
C GLY A 317 -10.86 0.69 -7.03
N ILE A 318 -12.01 0.25 -6.50
CA ILE A 318 -12.56 -1.09 -6.77
C ILE A 318 -13.98 -0.95 -7.32
N ALA A 319 -14.31 -1.72 -8.34
CA ALA A 319 -15.68 -1.96 -8.78
C ALA A 319 -15.92 -3.45 -8.91
N GLU A 320 -16.84 -4.00 -8.14
CA GLU A 320 -17.21 -5.41 -8.18
C GLU A 320 -18.72 -5.58 -8.01
N GLY A 321 -19.26 -6.64 -8.60
CA GLY A 321 -20.68 -6.94 -8.49
C GLY A 321 -21.11 -8.13 -9.34
N GLU A 322 -22.30 -8.62 -9.05
CA GLU A 322 -23.00 -9.60 -9.87
C GLU A 322 -23.71 -8.91 -11.03
N VAL A 323 -23.82 -9.62 -12.16
CA VAL A 323 -24.57 -9.16 -13.32
C VAL A 323 -25.94 -9.80 -13.30
N ASP A 324 -27.00 -8.98 -13.36
CA ASP A 324 -28.39 -9.44 -13.32
C ASP A 324 -28.65 -10.44 -14.47
N PRO A 325 -29.03 -11.70 -14.18
CA PRO A 325 -29.28 -12.70 -15.22
C PRO A 325 -30.37 -12.29 -16.20
N SER A 326 -31.24 -11.35 -15.83
CA SER A 326 -32.31 -10.84 -16.71
C SER A 326 -31.76 -10.13 -17.96
N PHE A 327 -30.52 -9.63 -17.91
CA PHE A 327 -29.88 -8.99 -19.06
C PHE A 327 -29.51 -9.98 -20.17
N GLY A 328 -29.51 -11.29 -19.90
CA GLY A 328 -29.15 -12.30 -20.89
C GLY A 328 -27.68 -12.22 -21.33
N PRO A 329 -27.35 -12.70 -22.54
CA PRO A 329 -26.01 -12.56 -23.10
C PRO A 329 -25.67 -11.08 -23.35
N LEU A 330 -24.45 -10.67 -23.00
CA LEU A 330 -23.95 -9.32 -23.20
C LEU A 330 -23.05 -9.24 -24.43
N GLU A 331 -23.22 -8.18 -25.23
CA GLU A 331 -22.35 -7.83 -26.35
C GLU A 331 -21.09 -7.10 -25.86
N ALA A 332 -21.22 -6.22 -24.86
CA ALA A 332 -20.10 -5.44 -24.36
C ALA A 332 -20.22 -5.05 -22.87
N MET A 333 -19.08 -4.75 -22.26
CA MET A 333 -18.97 -4.00 -21.02
C MET A 333 -18.22 -2.69 -21.26
N ARG A 334 -18.53 -1.66 -20.47
CA ARG A 334 -17.85 -0.36 -20.52
C ARG A 334 -17.61 0.20 -19.12
N LEU A 335 -16.41 0.72 -18.90
CA LEU A 335 -16.13 1.64 -17.81
C LEU A 335 -16.23 3.06 -18.36
N SER A 336 -17.08 3.91 -17.77
CA SER A 336 -17.29 5.28 -18.25
C SER A 336 -16.95 6.29 -17.17
N VAL A 337 -16.06 7.23 -17.51
CA VAL A 337 -15.60 8.29 -16.61
C VAL A 337 -16.63 9.42 -16.62
N ILE A 338 -17.27 9.65 -15.46
CA ILE A 338 -18.40 10.59 -15.35
C ILE A 338 -17.89 12.03 -15.15
N THR A 339 -16.76 12.20 -14.46
CA THR A 339 -16.16 13.51 -14.18
C THR A 339 -14.65 13.44 -14.36
N ASP A 340 -14.03 14.58 -14.62
CA ASP A 340 -12.57 14.71 -14.69
C ASP A 340 -11.89 14.13 -13.43
N SER A 341 -10.78 13.42 -13.66
CA SER A 341 -9.93 12.91 -12.60
C SER A 341 -8.80 13.91 -12.33
N PRO A 342 -8.36 14.11 -11.08
CA PRO A 342 -7.17 14.91 -10.78
C PRO A 342 -5.86 14.13 -10.94
N VAL A 343 -5.93 12.82 -11.18
CA VAL A 343 -4.77 11.91 -11.19
C VAL A 343 -4.78 10.99 -12.41
N TRP A 344 -3.62 10.43 -12.72
CA TRP A 344 -3.45 9.36 -13.70
C TRP A 344 -4.18 8.10 -13.26
N VAL A 345 -4.30 7.11 -14.15
CA VAL A 345 -5.08 5.91 -13.88
C VAL A 345 -4.30 4.64 -14.17
N ILE A 346 -4.34 3.71 -13.22
CA ILE A 346 -3.92 2.32 -13.42
C ILE A 346 -5.12 1.41 -13.31
N LEU A 347 -5.24 0.42 -14.19
CA LEU A 347 -6.17 -0.71 -14.04
C LEU A 347 -5.33 -1.99 -13.93
N SER A 348 -5.27 -2.53 -12.71
CA SER A 348 -4.35 -3.60 -12.30
C SER A 348 -4.99 -4.99 -12.23
N GLU A 349 -6.32 -5.07 -12.17
CA GLU A 349 -7.03 -6.35 -12.19
C GLU A 349 -8.31 -6.18 -13.00
N ILE A 350 -8.48 -7.04 -14.00
CA ILE A 350 -9.72 -7.18 -14.76
C ILE A 350 -10.14 -8.64 -14.63
N PHE A 351 -11.29 -8.87 -14.02
CA PHE A 351 -11.85 -10.20 -13.87
C PHE A 351 -13.32 -10.19 -14.28
N ILE A 352 -13.65 -10.98 -15.30
CA ILE A 352 -15.00 -11.16 -15.80
C ILE A 352 -15.29 -12.65 -15.79
N LYS A 353 -16.23 -13.08 -14.94
CA LYS A 353 -16.62 -14.48 -14.81
C LYS A 353 -17.83 -14.77 -15.70
N LYS A 354 -17.68 -15.73 -16.61
CA LYS A 354 -18.81 -16.27 -17.39
C LYS A 354 -19.75 -17.04 -16.46
N ALA A 355 -21.05 -16.94 -16.70
CA ALA A 355 -22.02 -17.88 -16.14
C ALA A 355 -21.82 -19.25 -16.80
N GLU A 356 -21.97 -20.32 -16.02
CA GLU A 356 -21.94 -21.70 -16.50
C GLU A 356 -23.19 -22.07 -17.31
#